data_AF-A0A3N4L0D7-F1
#
_entry.id   AF-A0A3N4L0D7-F1
#
_cell.length_a   1.000
_cell.length_b   1.000
_cell.length_c   1.000
_cell.angle_alpha   90.00
_cell.angle_beta   90.00
_cell.angle_gamma   90.00
#
_symmetry.space_group_name_H-M   'P 1'
#
loop_
_entity.id
_entity.type
_entity.pdbx_description
1 polymer ?
#
loop_
_entity_poly.entity_id
_entity_poly.type
_entity_poly.pdbx_seq_one_letter_code
_entity_poly.pdbx_strand_id
1 'polypeptide(L)'
;MDFYGLTQLYATPHKADITADIVAVTGIAGHAFGSWRGKGNLRRMWLQDFLKKDLPRCRTMIFGYDSRLDSPGAHEMQDYRDNLLTELKKARTSDQISGGLLHGPSASWAKPHPLSDFSIGYYSL
;
A
#
# COMPACT_ATOMS: atom_id res chain seq x y z
N MET A 1 -7.19 14.46 -2.59
CA MET A 1 -5.89 13.97 -3.08
C MET A 1 -6.01 12.48 -3.13
N ASP A 2 -5.86 11.94 -4.32
CA ASP A 2 -5.86 10.50 -4.55
C ASP A 2 -4.46 9.94 -4.30
N PHE A 3 -4.41 8.70 -3.85
CA PHE A 3 -3.16 7.99 -3.60
C PHE A 3 -3.06 6.88 -4.64
N TYR A 4 -1.90 6.76 -5.28
CA TYR A 4 -1.59 5.73 -6.25
C TYR A 4 -0.27 5.07 -5.89
N GLY A 5 -0.17 3.77 -6.14
CA GLY A 5 0.98 2.98 -5.73
C GLY A 5 1.08 2.82 -4.22
N LEU A 6 2.26 2.42 -3.75
CA LEU A 6 2.52 2.11 -2.36
C LEU A 6 2.95 3.37 -1.59
N THR A 7 2.25 3.69 -0.50
CA THR A 7 2.57 4.84 0.36
C THR A 7 2.74 4.39 1.81
N GLN A 8 3.91 4.62 2.39
CA GLN A 8 4.14 4.42 3.83
C GLN A 8 3.50 5.55 4.63
N LEU A 9 2.70 5.18 5.64
CA LEU A 9 1.83 6.13 6.35
C LEU A 9 2.55 6.92 7.45
N TYR A 10 3.64 6.38 7.98
CA TYR A 10 4.45 7.01 9.02
C TYR A 10 5.85 6.43 9.01
N ALA A 11 6.83 7.23 9.46
CA ALA A 11 8.20 6.76 9.62
C ALA A 11 8.24 5.60 10.62
N THR A 12 8.85 4.50 10.22
CA THR A 12 9.23 3.42 11.12
C THR A 12 10.67 3.63 11.57
N PRO A 13 11.05 3.12 12.77
CA PRO A 13 12.44 3.06 13.18
C PRO A 13 13.31 2.29 12.18
N HIS A 14 14.61 2.17 12.51
CA HIS A 14 15.62 1.52 11.68
C HIS A 14 15.10 0.23 11.04
N LYS A 15 15.40 0.02 9.74
CA LYS A 15 14.86 -1.11 8.96
C LYS A 15 15.09 -2.48 9.63
N ALA A 16 16.20 -2.63 10.35
CA ALA A 16 16.53 -3.82 11.13
C ALA A 16 15.48 -4.17 12.20
N ASP A 17 14.68 -3.20 12.65
CA ASP A 17 13.67 -3.37 13.69
C ASP A 17 12.26 -3.68 13.13
N ILE A 18 12.09 -3.63 11.80
CA ILE A 18 10.81 -3.93 11.16
C ILE A 18 10.57 -5.45 11.23
N THR A 19 9.51 -5.86 11.94
CA THR A 19 9.15 -7.28 12.06
C THR A 19 8.18 -7.76 10.99
N ALA A 20 7.41 -6.84 10.38
CA ALA A 20 6.45 -7.14 9.33
C ALA A 20 6.08 -5.90 8.51
N ASP A 21 5.65 -6.13 7.28
CA ASP A 21 4.97 -5.15 6.44
C ASP A 21 3.45 -5.33 6.56
N ILE A 22 2.71 -4.26 6.84
CA ILE A 22 1.25 -4.23 6.79
C ILE A 22 0.84 -3.39 5.59
N VAL A 23 0.08 -3.97 4.67
CA VAL A 23 -0.33 -3.31 3.43
C VAL A 23 -1.84 -3.33 3.35
N ALA A 24 -2.45 -2.15 3.44
CA ALA A 24 -3.88 -2.00 3.32
C ALA A 24 -4.26 -1.68 1.87
N VAL A 25 -5.11 -2.53 1.30
CA VAL A 25 -5.66 -2.39 -0.05
C VAL A 25 -7.17 -2.21 0.07
N THR A 26 -7.73 -1.18 -0.56
CA THR A 26 -9.17 -0.93 -0.52
C THR A 26 -9.90 -1.74 -1.58
N GLY A 27 -11.19 -2.00 -1.37
CA GLY A 27 -12.03 -2.62 -2.40
C GLY A 27 -12.47 -1.64 -3.50
N ILE A 28 -13.32 -2.16 -4.39
CA ILE A 28 -13.97 -1.40 -5.48
C ILE A 28 -14.72 -0.19 -4.90
N ALA A 29 -14.65 0.94 -5.59
CA ALA A 29 -15.11 2.27 -5.19
C ALA A 29 -14.52 2.78 -3.86
N GLY A 30 -13.47 2.14 -3.34
CA GLY A 30 -12.77 2.54 -2.14
C GLY A 30 -11.67 3.56 -2.40
N HIS A 31 -11.57 4.57 -1.56
CA HIS A 31 -10.45 5.52 -1.61
C HIS A 31 -9.33 5.02 -0.70
N ALA A 32 -8.13 4.82 -1.23
CA ALA A 32 -6.98 4.22 -0.53
C ALA A 32 -6.74 4.74 0.90
N PHE A 33 -6.77 6.05 1.13
CA PHE A 33 -6.70 6.65 2.48
C PHE A 33 -8.07 6.75 3.17
N GLY A 34 -9.08 7.27 2.47
CA GLY A 34 -10.40 7.59 2.98
C GLY A 34 -11.18 6.39 3.53
N SER A 35 -10.99 5.20 2.98
CA SER A 35 -11.63 3.96 3.46
C SER A 35 -11.25 3.61 4.90
N TRP A 36 -10.10 4.07 5.38
CA TRP A 36 -9.60 3.84 6.73
C TRP A 36 -9.83 5.03 7.66
N ARG A 37 -10.49 6.09 7.17
CA ARG A 37 -10.70 7.31 7.92
C ARG A 37 -12.09 7.31 8.58
N GLY A 38 -12.11 7.50 9.89
CA GLY A 38 -13.35 7.64 10.65
C GLY A 38 -14.19 8.83 10.17
N LYS A 39 -15.52 8.66 10.22
CA LYS A 39 -16.48 9.74 9.95
C LYS A 39 -16.52 10.72 11.14
N GLY A 40 -16.95 11.95 10.91
CA GLY A 40 -17.09 12.99 11.94
C GLY A 40 -15.90 13.95 12.06
N ASN A 41 -15.91 14.78 13.11
CA ASN A 41 -15.04 15.96 13.22
C ASN A 41 -13.55 15.60 13.42
N LEU A 42 -13.27 14.48 14.09
CA LEU A 42 -11.90 14.09 14.43
C LEU A 42 -11.11 13.54 13.23
N ARG A 43 -11.81 13.06 12.18
CA ARG A 43 -11.24 12.55 10.91
C ARG A 43 -9.98 11.68 11.04
N ARG A 44 -9.87 10.92 12.14
CA ARG A 44 -8.70 10.08 12.42
C ARG A 44 -8.62 8.94 11.41
N MET A 45 -7.42 8.69 10.90
CA MET A 45 -7.17 7.59 9.99
C MET A 45 -6.65 6.40 10.79
N TRP A 46 -7.40 5.29 10.78
CA TRP A 46 -7.22 4.18 11.71
C TRP A 46 -5.79 3.61 11.71
N LEU A 47 -5.25 3.35 10.51
CA LEU A 47 -3.91 2.81 10.32
C LEU A 47 -2.81 3.77 10.81
N GLN A 48 -2.95 5.07 10.58
CA GLN A 48 -1.94 6.06 10.95
C GLN A 48 -2.05 6.52 12.40
N ASP A 49 -3.25 6.56 12.99
CA ASP A 49 -3.47 7.16 14.30
C ASP A 49 -3.50 6.16 15.45
N PHE A 50 -3.91 4.92 15.16
CA PHE A 50 -4.09 3.87 16.17
C PHE A 50 -3.16 2.69 15.92
N LEU A 51 -3.13 2.13 14.70
CA LEU A 51 -2.32 0.94 14.42
C LEU A 51 -0.82 1.18 14.65
N LYS A 52 -0.33 2.40 14.42
CA LYS A 52 1.06 2.79 14.76
C LYS A 52 1.43 2.58 16.23
N LYS A 53 0.45 2.67 17.14
CA LYS A 53 0.66 2.56 18.58
C LYS A 53 0.64 1.10 19.01
N ASP A 54 -0.26 0.32 18.41
CA ASP A 54 -0.44 -1.09 18.74
C ASP A 54 0.68 -1.95 18.11
N LEU A 55 1.15 -1.57 16.92
CA LEU A 55 2.17 -2.29 16.15
C LEU A 55 3.35 -1.38 15.73
N PRO A 56 4.14 -0.85 16.68
CA PRO A 56 5.18 0.15 16.42
C PRO A 56 6.36 -0.38 15.59
N ARG A 57 6.54 -1.70 15.55
CA ARG A 57 7.59 -2.38 14.76
C ARG A 57 7.12 -2.83 13.38
N CYS A 58 5.90 -2.49 12.99
CA CYS A 58 5.38 -2.79 11.66
C CYS A 58 5.52 -1.57 10.76
N ARG A 59 5.95 -1.80 9.52
CA ARG A 59 5.87 -0.81 8.45
C ARG A 59 4.50 -0.87 7.82
N THR A 60 3.70 0.17 8.06
CA THR A 60 2.32 0.23 7.58
C THR A 60 2.22 1.12 6.35
N MET A 61 1.64 0.55 5.30
CA MET A 61 1.50 1.15 3.97
C MET A 61 0.05 1.02 3.48
N ILE A 62 -0.36 1.95 2.63
CA ILE A 62 -1.56 1.81 1.79
C ILE A 62 -1.12 1.59 0.34
N PHE A 63 -1.88 0.81 -0.41
CA PHE A 63 -1.73 0.71 -1.87
C PHE A 63 -2.94 1.32 -2.55
N GLY A 64 -2.71 2.33 -3.36
CA GLY A 64 -3.74 3.00 -4.13
C GLY A 64 -3.72 2.59 -5.60
N TYR A 65 -4.92 2.41 -6.15
CA TYR A 65 -5.15 2.09 -7.56
C TYR A 65 -6.48 2.73 -7.98
N ASP A 66 -6.76 2.79 -9.28
CA ASP A 66 -8.05 3.28 -9.76
C ASP A 66 -9.14 2.25 -9.47
N SER A 67 -9.88 2.47 -8.39
CA SER A 67 -10.91 1.56 -7.88
C SER A 67 -12.32 1.89 -8.40
N ARG A 68 -12.49 2.90 -9.26
CA ARG A 68 -13.82 3.35 -9.67
C ARG A 68 -14.58 2.24 -10.40
N LEU A 69 -15.91 2.21 -10.27
CA LEU A 69 -16.76 1.18 -10.89
C LEU A 69 -16.74 1.20 -12.43
N ASP A 70 -16.30 2.30 -13.02
CA ASP A 70 -16.13 2.51 -14.46
C ASP A 70 -14.71 2.16 -14.95
N SER A 71 -13.79 1.78 -14.06
CA SER A 71 -12.46 1.23 -14.37
C SER A 71 -12.49 -0.32 -14.28
N PRO A 72 -11.66 -1.05 -15.06
CA PRO A 72 -12.18 -2.06 -15.97
C PRO A 72 -11.72 -3.49 -15.65
N GLY A 73 -12.05 -4.38 -16.59
CA GLY A 73 -11.98 -5.84 -16.49
C GLY A 73 -10.59 -6.44 -16.24
N ALA A 74 -10.48 -7.76 -16.43
CA ALA A 74 -9.38 -8.58 -15.91
C ALA A 74 -7.97 -8.00 -16.16
N HIS A 75 -7.67 -7.49 -17.36
CA HIS A 75 -6.32 -7.03 -17.73
C HIS A 75 -5.75 -5.97 -16.77
N GLU A 76 -6.54 -4.96 -16.37
CA GLU A 76 -6.08 -3.92 -15.44
C GLU A 76 -5.92 -4.45 -14.01
N MET A 77 -6.71 -5.45 -13.61
CA MET A 77 -6.51 -6.14 -12.33
C MET A 77 -5.15 -6.85 -12.27
N GLN A 78 -4.71 -7.46 -13.38
CA GLN A 78 -3.36 -8.04 -13.46
C GLN A 78 -2.29 -6.95 -13.34
N ASP A 79 -2.49 -5.80 -13.97
CA ASP A 79 -1.55 -4.67 -13.86
C ASP A 79 -1.46 -4.13 -12.43
N TYR A 80 -2.60 -4.01 -11.71
CA TYR A 80 -2.61 -3.60 -10.30
C TYR A 80 -1.88 -4.60 -9.40
N ARG A 81 -2.06 -5.91 -9.65
CA ARG A 81 -1.32 -6.97 -8.95
C ARG A 81 0.17 -6.83 -9.19
N ASP A 82 0.58 -6.70 -10.44
CA ASP A 82 1.99 -6.67 -10.82
C ASP A 82 2.68 -5.40 -10.29
N ASN A 83 1.97 -4.28 -10.31
CA ASN A 83 2.42 -3.03 -9.69
C ASN A 83 2.56 -3.17 -8.17
N LEU A 84 1.57 -3.74 -7.48
CA LEU A 84 1.64 -3.98 -6.03
C LEU A 84 2.86 -4.84 -5.67
N LEU A 85 3.05 -5.97 -6.36
CA LEU A 85 4.20 -6.86 -6.11
C LEU A 85 5.53 -6.16 -6.38
N THR A 86 5.60 -5.34 -7.42
CA THR A 86 6.81 -4.58 -7.77
C THR A 86 7.15 -3.57 -6.67
N GLU A 87 6.17 -2.79 -6.23
CA GLU A 87 6.38 -1.79 -5.17
C GLU A 87 6.71 -2.43 -3.82
N LEU A 88 6.12 -3.58 -3.48
CA LEU A 88 6.46 -4.31 -2.26
C LEU A 88 7.90 -4.85 -2.27
N LYS A 89 8.36 -5.35 -3.42
CA LYS A 89 9.76 -5.77 -3.57
C LYS A 89 10.70 -4.59 -3.34
N LYS A 90 10.42 -3.44 -3.96
CA LYS A 90 11.19 -2.19 -3.78
C LYS A 90 11.22 -1.75 -2.32
N ALA A 91 10.07 -1.76 -1.63
CA ALA A 91 9.99 -1.36 -0.23
C ALA A 91 10.84 -2.26 0.67
N ARG A 92 10.86 -3.58 0.44
CA ARG A 92 11.67 -4.52 1.25
C ARG A 92 13.16 -4.41 1.01
N THR A 93 13.58 -4.13 -0.22
CA THR A 93 15.00 -3.99 -0.55
C THR A 93 15.55 -2.62 -0.20
N SER A 94 14.73 -1.57 -0.18
CA SER A 94 15.21 -0.22 0.09
C SER A 94 15.56 -0.01 1.58
N ASP A 95 16.72 0.58 1.84
CA ASP A 95 17.13 1.07 3.17
C ASP A 95 16.63 2.51 3.33
N GLN A 96 15.33 2.76 3.16
CA GLN A 96 14.84 4.13 3.18
C GLN A 96 14.66 4.64 4.62
N ILE A 97 15.68 5.39 5.03
CA ILE A 97 15.65 6.38 6.09
C ILE A 97 14.71 7.51 5.65
N SER A 98 13.61 7.67 6.41
CA SER A 98 12.83 8.90 6.62
C SER A 98 12.33 9.73 5.42
N GLY A 99 10.99 9.77 5.28
CA GLY A 99 10.24 11.03 5.13
C GLY A 99 10.61 11.95 3.96
N GLY A 100 10.15 11.62 2.76
CA GLY A 100 10.15 12.54 1.63
C GLY A 100 8.91 12.31 0.77
N LEU A 101 8.02 13.30 0.75
CA LEU A 101 6.89 13.40 -0.18
C LEU A 101 7.43 13.31 -1.62
N LEU A 102 7.27 12.17 -2.30
CA LEU A 102 7.63 12.05 -3.71
C LEU A 102 6.41 12.34 -4.60
N HIS A 103 6.56 13.47 -5.27
CA HIS A 103 5.83 14.00 -6.42
C HIS A 103 5.75 12.94 -7.55
N GLY A 104 4.62 12.92 -8.26
CA GLY A 104 4.33 11.97 -9.35
C GLY A 104 5.18 12.14 -10.63
N PRO A 105 4.80 11.48 -11.75
CA PRO A 105 5.44 10.27 -12.25
C PRO A 105 6.33 10.51 -13.47
N SER A 106 7.30 9.60 -13.73
CA SER A 106 7.92 9.46 -15.05
C SER A 106 8.62 8.10 -15.24
N ALA A 107 8.38 7.51 -16.42
CA ALA A 107 9.19 6.56 -17.19
C ALA A 107 9.46 5.16 -16.57
N SER A 108 8.81 4.10 -17.06
CA SER A 108 9.05 3.33 -18.30
C SER A 108 10.15 2.26 -18.18
N TRP A 109 9.79 1.07 -18.68
CA TRP A 109 10.58 -0.14 -18.98
C TRP A 109 11.20 -0.97 -17.82
N ALA A 110 10.68 -2.21 -17.64
CA ALA A 110 11.47 -3.45 -17.57
C ALA A 110 10.53 -4.68 -17.57
N LYS A 111 10.80 -5.64 -18.46
CA LYS A 111 10.01 -6.86 -18.75
C LYS A 111 10.01 -7.85 -17.57
N PRO A 112 8.93 -8.62 -17.32
CA PRO A 112 8.95 -9.66 -16.29
C PRO A 112 9.41 -11.03 -16.82
N HIS A 113 10.21 -11.74 -16.00
CA HIS A 113 10.43 -13.19 -16.07
C HIS A 113 9.71 -13.87 -14.90
N PRO A 114 9.24 -15.13 -15.07
CA PRO A 114 8.28 -15.74 -14.17
C PRO A 114 9.00 -16.30 -12.95
N LEU A 115 8.35 -16.33 -11.79
CA LEU A 115 8.35 -17.51 -10.93
C LEU A 115 7.25 -17.40 -9.87
N SER A 116 6.86 -18.60 -9.48
CA SER A 116 5.59 -19.06 -8.96
C SER A 116 5.40 -18.86 -7.46
N ASP A 117 4.14 -19.04 -7.07
CA ASP A 117 3.62 -19.44 -5.76
C ASP A 117 3.67 -18.42 -4.61
N PHE A 118 2.55 -17.73 -4.41
CA PHE A 118 2.13 -17.21 -3.11
C PHE A 118 0.63 -17.51 -2.90
N SER A 119 0.33 -18.21 -1.81
CA SER A 119 -1.04 -18.47 -1.35
C SER A 119 -1.53 -17.29 -0.50
N ILE A 120 -2.73 -16.77 -0.81
CA ILE A 120 -3.42 -15.73 -0.03
C ILE A 120 -4.52 -16.42 0.78
N GLY A 121 -4.39 -16.42 2.10
CA GLY A 121 -5.47 -16.79 3.01
C GLY A 121 -6.46 -15.63 3.16
N TYR A 122 -7.72 -15.85 2.82
CA TYR A 122 -8.81 -14.94 3.16
C TYR A 122 -9.33 -15.30 4.56
N TYR A 123 -9.42 -14.32 5.44
CA TYR A 123 -10.28 -14.40 6.62
C TYR A 123 -11.50 -13.53 6.34
N SER A 124 -12.66 -14.17 6.20
CA SER A 124 -13.96 -13.51 6.28
C SER A 124 -14.46 -13.57 7.72
N LEU A 125 -15.07 -12.48 8.17
CA LEU A 125 -15.84 -12.42 9.42
C LEU A 125 -17.05 -13.36 9.37
#